data_AF-A0A7Z7LPB8-F1
#
_entry.id   AF-A0A7Z7LPB8-F1
#
_cell.length_a   1.000
_cell.length_b   1.000
_cell.length_c   1.000
_cell.angle_alpha   90.00
_cell.angle_beta   90.00
_cell.angle_gamma   90.00
#
_symmetry.space_group_name_H-M   'P 1'
#
loop_
_entity.id
_entity.type
_entity.pdbx_description
1 polymer ?
#
loop_
_entity_poly.entity_id
_entity_poly.type
_entity_poly.pdbx_seq_one_letter_code
_entity_poly.pdbx_strand_id
1 'polypeptide(L)'
;MSTIERDHEHGGERIPITKGAPAVLMQHCNRIRIGMDVVPPDEVQRAHAHADVERLSDEASRTLVVAYRPLGADEDPKASETLERDLIFVGTVGIIDRRARKRRSR
;
A
#
# COMPACT_ATOMS: atom_id res chain seq x y z
N MET A 1 8.08 -4.11 -1.89
CA MET A 1 9.24 -3.47 -1.22
C MET A 1 8.75 -2.99 0.12
N SER A 2 9.41 -3.42 1.18
CA SER A 2 9.00 -3.14 2.55
C SER A 2 10.13 -2.52 3.37
N THR A 3 9.76 -1.67 4.32
CA THR A 3 10.63 -1.20 5.41
C THR A 3 9.92 -1.45 6.74
N ILE A 4 10.68 -1.50 7.83
CA ILE A 4 10.13 -1.64 9.18
C ILE A 4 10.43 -0.35 9.92
N GLU A 5 9.37 0.35 10.32
CA GLU A 5 9.47 1.59 11.06
C GLU A 5 9.08 1.36 12.53
N ARG A 6 9.49 2.26 13.41
CA ARG A 6 9.02 2.29 14.79
C ARG A 6 8.00 3.41 14.95
N ASP A 7 6.82 3.05 15.42
CA ASP A 7 5.77 4.01 15.73
C ASP A 7 5.94 4.52 17.17
N HIS A 8 6.49 5.73 17.30
CA HIS A 8 6.74 6.33 18.60
C HIS A 8 5.46 6.80 19.30
N GLU A 9 4.36 6.98 18.58
CA GLU A 9 3.06 7.36 19.16
C GLU A 9 2.35 6.14 19.76
N HIS A 10 2.62 4.93 19.24
CA HIS A 10 2.08 3.67 19.72
C HIS A 10 3.12 2.84 20.50
N GLY A 11 3.82 3.48 21.43
CA GLY A 11 4.70 2.77 22.37
C GLY A 11 5.97 2.16 21.74
N GLY A 12 6.36 2.60 20.54
CA GLY A 12 7.52 2.08 19.83
C GLY A 12 7.25 0.77 19.07
N GLU A 13 5.98 0.46 18.77
CA GLU A 13 5.58 -0.70 17.99
C GLU A 13 6.27 -0.72 16.63
N ARG A 14 6.65 -1.92 16.16
CA ARG A 14 7.31 -2.09 14.86
C ARG A 14 6.26 -2.29 13.79
N ILE A 15 6.34 -1.49 12.73
CA ILE A 15 5.37 -1.48 11.65
C ILE A 15 6.09 -1.69 10.31
N PRO A 16 6.05 -2.91 9.75
CA PRO A 16 6.23 -3.15 8.33
C PRO A 16 5.30 -2.27 7.51
N ILE A 17 5.90 -1.46 6.63
CA ILE A 17 5.21 -0.68 5.62
C ILE A 17 5.66 -1.22 4.27
N THR A 18 4.69 -1.67 3.47
CA THR A 18 4.92 -2.26 2.16
C THR A 18 4.32 -1.37 1.08
N LYS A 19 5.09 -1.14 0.03
CA LYS A 19 4.59 -0.60 -1.24
C LYS A 19 4.91 -1.52 -2.40
N GLY A 20 4.00 -1.59 -3.37
CA GLY A 20 4.12 -2.53 -4.47
C GLY A 20 3.08 -2.34 -5.57
N ALA A 21 3.16 -3.22 -6.57
CA ALA A 21 2.19 -3.26 -7.65
C ALA A 21 0.80 -3.62 -7.10
N PRO A 22 -0.29 -2.96 -7.55
CA PRO A 22 -1.64 -3.21 -7.04
C PRO A 22 -2.06 -4.68 -7.13
N ALA A 23 -1.83 -5.31 -8.29
CA ALA A 23 -2.24 -6.69 -8.56
C ALA A 23 -1.63 -7.72 -7.60
N VAL A 24 -0.45 -7.44 -7.04
CA VAL A 24 0.24 -8.33 -6.09
C VAL A 24 -0.12 -7.95 -4.66
N LEU A 25 0.05 -6.67 -4.30
CA LEU A 25 -0.05 -6.25 -2.90
C LEU A 25 -1.48 -6.34 -2.34
N MET A 26 -2.50 -6.15 -3.18
CA MET A 26 -3.90 -6.32 -2.75
C MET A 26 -4.22 -7.76 -2.37
N GLN A 27 -3.55 -8.77 -2.96
CA GLN A 27 -3.73 -10.18 -2.60
C GLN A 27 -3.18 -10.51 -1.21
N HIS A 28 -2.28 -9.68 -0.69
CA HIS A 28 -1.69 -9.82 0.64
C HIS A 28 -2.45 -9.04 1.72
N CYS A 29 -3.48 -8.27 1.34
CA CYS A 29 -4.27 -7.49 2.27
C CYS A 29 -5.53 -8.24 2.70
N ASN A 30 -5.71 -8.43 4.01
CA ASN A 30 -6.92 -9.04 4.59
C ASN A 30 -7.78 -8.04 5.39
N ARG A 31 -7.29 -6.80 5.51
CA ARG A 31 -7.90 -5.70 6.24
C ARG A 31 -7.79 -4.42 5.40
N ILE A 32 -8.67 -3.47 5.65
CA ILE A 32 -8.65 -2.13 5.06
C ILE A 32 -8.79 -1.08 6.14
N ARG A 33 -8.06 0.03 5.98
CA ARG A 33 -8.21 1.21 6.83
C ARG A 33 -9.20 2.19 6.22
N ILE A 34 -10.22 2.57 6.99
CA ILE A 34 -11.23 3.57 6.63
C ILE A 34 -11.20 4.66 7.69
N GLY A 35 -10.63 5.82 7.35
CA GLY A 35 -10.35 6.86 8.34
C GLY A 35 -9.36 6.36 9.40
N MET A 36 -9.85 6.19 10.62
CA MET A 36 -9.08 5.64 11.76
C MET A 36 -9.40 4.17 12.05
N ASP A 37 -10.44 3.61 11.43
CA ASP A 37 -10.87 2.24 11.69
C ASP A 37 -10.15 1.26 10.78
N VAL A 38 -9.91 0.05 11.30
CA VAL A 38 -9.39 -1.08 10.53
C VAL A 38 -10.43 -2.18 10.54
N VAL A 39 -10.93 -2.53 9.36
CA VAL A 39 -12.02 -3.50 9.20
C VAL A 39 -11.65 -4.57 8.17
N PRO A 40 -12.23 -5.78 8.24
CA PRO A 40 -12.19 -6.71 7.13
C PRO A 40 -12.88 -6.09 5.90
N PRO A 41 -12.26 -6.12 4.71
CA PRO A 41 -12.88 -5.56 3.52
C PRO A 41 -14.04 -6.46 3.08
N ASP A 42 -15.17 -5.85 2.79
CA ASP A 42 -16.27 -6.46 2.04
C ASP A 42 -16.03 -6.34 0.52
N GLU A 43 -16.99 -6.83 -0.26
CA GLU A 43 -16.91 -6.79 -1.72
C GLU A 43 -16.99 -5.36 -2.28
N VAL A 44 -17.76 -4.48 -1.62
CA VAL A 44 -17.91 -3.08 -2.02
C VAL A 44 -16.58 -2.35 -1.84
N GLN A 45 -15.91 -2.49 -0.70
CA GLN A 45 -14.60 -1.84 -0.51
C GLN A 45 -13.52 -2.40 -1.44
N ARG A 46 -13.53 -3.71 -1.72
CA ARG A 46 -12.63 -4.28 -2.74
C ARG A 46 -12.89 -3.68 -4.12
N ALA A 47 -14.14 -3.61 -4.54
CA ALA A 47 -14.52 -3.04 -5.83
C ALA A 47 -14.10 -1.57 -5.93
N HIS A 48 -14.29 -0.78 -4.87
CA HIS A 48 -13.83 0.61 -4.82
C HIS A 48 -12.31 0.72 -4.96
N ALA A 49 -11.53 -0.08 -4.22
CA ALA A 49 -10.08 -0.06 -4.32
C ALA A 49 -9.59 -0.45 -5.73
N HIS A 50 -10.24 -1.41 -6.39
CA HIS A 50 -9.95 -1.76 -7.77
C HIS A 50 -10.30 -0.64 -8.75
N ALA A 51 -11.47 -0.02 -8.61
CA ALA A 51 -11.87 1.12 -9.44
C ALA A 51 -10.90 2.31 -9.28
N ASP A 52 -10.40 2.56 -8.07
CA ASP A 52 -9.38 3.59 -7.83
C ASP A 52 -8.05 3.25 -8.51
N VAL A 53 -7.64 1.98 -8.49
CA VAL A 53 -6.44 1.52 -9.22
C VAL A 53 -6.61 1.71 -10.72
N GLU A 54 -7.77 1.33 -11.29
CA GLU A 54 -8.05 1.49 -12.72
C GLU A 54 -8.03 2.97 -13.11
N ARG A 55 -8.80 3.80 -12.41
CA ARG A 55 -8.86 5.24 -12.64
C ARG A 55 -7.47 5.90 -12.54
N LEU A 56 -6.68 5.56 -11.51
CA LEU A 56 -5.34 6.10 -11.37
C LEU A 56 -4.37 5.56 -12.42
N SER A 57 -4.56 4.34 -12.92
CA SER A 57 -3.71 3.78 -13.97
C SER A 57 -4.00 4.42 -15.33
N ASP A 58 -5.25 4.84 -15.56
CA ASP A 58 -5.62 5.63 -16.75
C ASP A 58 -5.03 7.05 -16.71
N GLU A 59 -4.99 7.66 -15.51
CA GLU A 59 -4.48 9.02 -15.30
C GLU A 59 -2.95 9.08 -15.13
N ALA A 60 -2.34 8.07 -14.53
CA ALA A 60 -0.94 8.04 -14.10
C ALA A 60 -0.18 6.87 -14.73
N SER A 61 1.04 7.15 -15.21
CA SER A 61 1.87 6.14 -15.89
C SER A 61 2.40 5.05 -14.96
N ARG A 62 2.30 5.19 -13.63
CA ARG A 62 2.63 4.14 -12.67
C ARG A 62 1.80 4.24 -11.40
N THR A 63 1.10 3.16 -11.05
CA THR A 63 0.28 3.07 -9.84
C THR A 63 0.96 2.16 -8.80
N LEU A 64 0.89 2.54 -7.53
CA LEU A 64 1.37 1.75 -6.39
C LEU A 64 0.27 1.63 -5.33
N VAL A 65 0.21 0.48 -4.66
CA VAL A 65 -0.55 0.31 -3.42
C VAL A 65 0.39 0.46 -2.23
N VAL A 66 -0.14 1.01 -1.14
CA VAL A 66 0.52 1.09 0.16
C VAL A 66 -0.31 0.33 1.19
N ALA A 67 0.38 -0.50 1.97
CA ALA A 67 -0.21 -1.27 3.04
C ALA A 67 0.76 -1.35 4.22
N TYR A 68 0.23 -1.59 5.42
CA TYR A 68 1.06 -1.78 6.62
C TYR A 68 0.48 -2.90 7.49
N ARG A 69 1.28 -3.38 8.44
CA ARG A 69 0.81 -4.30 9.46
C ARG A 69 1.62 -4.09 10.73
N PRO A 70 1.00 -3.78 11.88
CA PRO A 70 1.71 -3.81 13.15
C PRO A 70 2.19 -5.24 13.46
N LEU A 71 3.45 -5.38 13.90
CA LEU A 71 4.00 -6.68 14.28
C LEU A 71 3.63 -7.04 15.71
N GLY A 72 3.22 -8.29 15.91
CA GLY A 72 3.14 -8.86 17.24
C GLY A 72 4.50 -8.84 17.94
N ALA A 73 4.49 -8.74 19.27
CA ALA A 73 5.71 -8.66 20.08
C ALA A 73 6.68 -9.84 19.85
N ASP A 74 6.14 -11.01 19.47
CA ASP A 74 6.89 -12.25 19.25
C ASP A 74 7.28 -12.49 17.78
N GLU A 75 6.92 -11.61 16.85
CA GLU A 75 7.25 -11.79 15.43
C GLU A 75 8.69 -11.35 15.11
N ASP A 76 9.41 -12.19 14.34
CA ASP A 76 10.77 -11.87 13.89
C ASP A 76 10.76 -10.84 12.74
N PRO A 77 11.29 -9.61 12.94
CA PRO A 77 11.38 -8.60 11.88
C PRO A 77 12.35 -8.97 10.75
N LYS A 78 13.13 -10.05 10.87
CA LYS A 78 14.02 -10.52 9.80
C LYS A 78 13.35 -11.49 8.82
N ALA A 79 12.15 -11.98 9.14
CA ALA A 79 11.40 -12.92 8.31
C ALA A 79 10.67 -12.22 7.15
N SER A 80 11.41 -11.66 6.18
CA SER A 80 10.86 -10.75 5.16
C SER A 80 9.65 -11.26 4.38
N GLU A 81 9.57 -12.57 4.10
CA GLU A 81 8.45 -13.16 3.36
C GLU A 81 7.13 -13.24 4.15
N THR A 82 7.19 -13.34 5.48
CA THR A 82 5.98 -13.36 6.34
C THR A 82 5.51 -11.95 6.69
N LEU A 83 6.37 -10.94 6.52
CA LEU A 83 6.02 -9.55 6.77
C LEU A 83 5.08 -8.99 5.70
N GLU A 84 5.18 -9.44 4.45
CA GLU A 84 4.33 -8.98 3.33
C GLU A 84 3.02 -9.78 3.24
N ARG A 85 2.44 -10.24 4.37
CA ARG A 85 1.16 -10.95 4.44
C ARG A 85 0.23 -10.37 5.50
N ASP A 86 -1.07 -10.65 5.37
CA ASP A 86 -2.12 -10.22 6.30
C ASP A 86 -2.14 -8.69 6.54
N LEU A 87 -1.82 -7.95 5.48
CA LEU A 87 -1.62 -6.51 5.50
C LEU A 87 -2.95 -5.75 5.61
N ILE A 88 -2.84 -4.53 6.10
CA ILE A 88 -3.91 -3.54 6.13
C ILE A 88 -3.72 -2.62 4.92
N PHE A 89 -4.64 -2.70 3.95
CA PHE A 89 -4.69 -1.79 2.81
C PHE A 89 -4.97 -0.37 3.30
N VAL A 90 -4.16 0.59 2.86
CA VAL A 90 -4.34 2.02 3.16
C VAL A 90 -4.88 2.78 1.97
N GLY A 91 -4.34 2.49 0.78
CA GLY A 91 -4.72 3.21 -0.42
C GLY A 91 -3.80 2.99 -1.60
N THR A 92 -4.14 3.70 -2.66
CA THR A 92 -3.47 3.66 -3.95
C THR A 92 -2.89 5.04 -4.28
N VAL A 93 -1.70 5.07 -4.85
CA VAL A 93 -0.99 6.29 -5.26
C VAL A 93 -0.66 6.19 -6.75
N GLY A 94 -1.03 7.22 -7.51
CA GLY A 94 -0.62 7.40 -8.91
C GLY A 94 0.64 8.25 -9.02
N ILE A 95 1.62 7.79 -9.78
CA ILE A 95 2.86 8.50 -10.13
C ILE A 95 2.79 8.87 -11.61
N ILE A 96 2.69 10.16 -11.88
CA ILE A 96 2.68 10.69 -13.25
C ILE A 96 4.13 10.82 -13.73
N ASP A 97 4.50 10.01 -14.73
CA ASP A 97 5.79 10.14 -15.40
C ASP A 97 5.71 11.19 -16.52
N ARG A 98 5.96 12.46 -16.18
CA ARG A 98 6.12 13.49 -17.20
C ARG A 98 7.47 13.29 -17.90
N ARG A 99 7.47 12.64 -19.07
CA ARG A 99 8.61 12.75 -19.99
C ARG A 99 8.92 14.23 -20.23
N ALA A 100 10.20 14.61 -20.13
CA ALA A 100 10.63 15.95 -20.49
C ALA A 100 10.17 16.25 -21.92
N ARG A 101 9.20 17.16 -22.04
CA ARG A 101 8.71 17.68 -23.32
C ARG A 101 9.94 18.09 -24.12
N LYS A 102 10.25 17.40 -25.24
CA LYS A 102 11.23 17.92 -26.21
C LYS A 102 10.74 19.33 -26.53
N ARG A 103 11.52 20.36 -26.15
CA ARG A 103 11.25 21.75 -26.54
C ARG A 103 11.12 21.70 -28.05
N ARG A 104 9.92 21.97 -28.57
CA ARG A 104 9.75 22.25 -30.00
C ARG A 104 10.67 23.43 -30.27
N SER A 105 11.75 23.20 -31.01
CA SER A 105 12.56 24.28 -31.57
C SER A 105 11.62 25.11 -32.43
N ARG A 106 11.42 26.36 -32.02
CA ARG A 106 10.93 27.39 -32.93
C ARG A 106 12.06 27.76 -33.87
#